data_AF-A0A2H8TRE6-F1
#
_entry.id   AF-A0A2H8TRE6-F1
#
_cell.length_a   1.000
_cell.length_b   1.000
_cell.length_c   1.000
_cell.angle_alpha   90.00
_cell.angle_beta   90.00
_cell.angle_gamma   90.00
#
_symmetry.space_group_name_H-M   'P 1'
#
loop_
_entity.id
_entity.type
_entity.pdbx_description
1 polymer ?
#
loop_
_entity_poly.entity_id
_entity_poly.type
_entity_poly.pdbx_seq_one_letter_code
_entity_poly.pdbx_strand_id
1 'polypeptide(L)'
;MAALSDPRAFLSAQEKRAQQMKAMGIEETDINTKDILAGNAGEGEKTGKKGSKNKKSDEPKKEEELKFENINLEYLRNDKGFQKARRKQEKELETLRKRQAKEKSAIQKHQCTSVEKAVKGKDKTEVINDGGVKKLVTEQMTQWSEMVERHRREKWALQKQQATEQQDALLKLMENLQAAQMKQLEARHEKDLKEMNTRQAKISVEVMKEVMNDKTLKTKGDKDRRLREKKQNNTKKFMDERKHAQIKQAKDKDKLQAKHEKQKQELIKEINNLLEMYKNEEIEYELSNKTEFFV
;
A
#
# COMPACT_ATOMS: atom_id res chain seq x y z
N MET A 1 35.64 -54.27 19.62
CA MET A 1 36.15 -53.43 18.52
C MET A 1 35.38 -53.76 17.26
N ALA A 2 34.57 -52.84 16.76
CA ALA A 2 34.09 -52.84 15.37
C ALA A 2 33.73 -51.38 15.03
N ALA A 3 34.75 -50.61 14.67
CA ALA A 3 34.59 -49.31 14.05
C ALA A 3 34.59 -49.55 12.55
N LEU A 4 33.44 -49.41 11.88
CA LEU A 4 33.40 -49.17 10.44
C LEU A 4 32.23 -48.23 10.15
N SER A 5 32.60 -46.96 10.05
CA SER A 5 31.87 -45.86 9.43
C SER A 5 31.33 -46.28 8.06
N ASP A 6 30.01 -46.44 7.95
CA ASP A 6 29.32 -46.64 6.68
C ASP A 6 29.40 -45.37 5.82
N PRO A 7 30.12 -45.37 4.67
CA PRO A 7 30.26 -44.21 3.81
C PRO A 7 28.92 -43.70 3.25
N ARG A 8 27.90 -44.56 3.14
CA ARG A 8 26.56 -44.17 2.67
C ARG A 8 25.82 -43.32 3.69
N ALA A 9 25.99 -43.60 4.98
CA ALA A 9 25.38 -42.79 6.05
C ALA A 9 25.96 -41.37 6.06
N PHE A 10 27.28 -41.23 5.85
CA PHE A 10 27.95 -39.94 5.75
C PHE A 10 27.52 -39.14 4.52
N LEU A 11 27.46 -39.78 3.35
CA LEU A 11 26.98 -39.15 2.11
C LEU A 11 25.52 -38.69 2.25
N SER A 12 24.63 -39.52 2.83
CA SER A 12 23.24 -39.12 3.03
C SER A 12 23.07 -37.98 4.04
N ALA A 13 23.94 -37.89 5.06
CA ALA A 13 23.93 -36.79 6.02
C ALA A 13 24.48 -35.48 5.40
N GLN A 14 25.50 -35.60 4.55
CA GLN A 14 26.03 -34.49 3.77
C GLN A 14 25.02 -33.98 2.73
N GLU A 15 24.31 -34.89 2.07
CA GLU A 15 23.28 -34.60 1.08
C GLU A 15 22.02 -34.01 1.74
N LYS A 16 21.59 -34.52 2.90
CA LYS A 16 20.54 -33.89 3.71
C LYS A 16 20.93 -32.50 4.18
N ARG A 17 22.19 -32.29 4.59
CA ARG A 17 22.70 -30.97 4.94
C ARG A 17 22.73 -30.06 3.71
N ALA A 18 23.17 -30.53 2.55
CA ALA A 18 23.18 -29.77 1.31
C ALA A 18 21.75 -29.41 0.84
N GLN A 19 20.81 -30.35 0.93
CA GLN A 19 19.38 -30.12 0.65
C GLN A 19 18.76 -29.15 1.65
N GLN A 20 19.11 -29.24 2.93
CA GLN A 20 18.67 -28.28 3.95
C GLN A 20 19.24 -26.89 3.70
N MET A 21 20.50 -26.79 3.27
CA MET A 21 21.14 -25.52 2.91
C MET A 21 20.48 -24.92 1.66
N LYS A 22 20.17 -25.75 0.65
CA LYS A 22 19.44 -25.35 -0.56
C LYS A 22 17.99 -24.94 -0.28
N ALA A 23 17.28 -25.66 0.59
CA ALA A 23 15.93 -25.31 1.04
C ALA A 23 15.91 -24.00 1.87
N MET A 24 17.04 -23.64 2.47
CA MET A 24 17.27 -22.37 3.16
C MET A 24 17.86 -21.29 2.23
N GLY A 25 17.84 -21.50 0.91
CA GLY A 25 18.24 -20.52 -0.12
C GLY A 25 19.74 -20.29 -0.25
N ILE A 26 20.58 -21.28 0.05
CA ILE A 26 22.04 -21.22 -0.13
C ILE A 26 22.41 -22.03 -1.36
N GLU A 27 22.91 -21.37 -2.40
CA GLU A 27 23.54 -22.06 -3.53
C GLU A 27 25.01 -22.36 -3.18
N GLU A 28 25.55 -23.50 -3.64
CA GLU A 28 26.95 -23.87 -3.38
C GLU A 28 27.96 -22.81 -3.90
N THR A 29 27.52 -21.98 -4.84
CA THR A 29 28.24 -20.82 -5.41
C THR A 29 28.39 -19.64 -4.44
N ASP A 30 27.53 -19.50 -3.43
CA ASP A 30 27.64 -18.45 -2.41
C ASP A 30 28.79 -18.70 -1.42
N ILE A 31 29.31 -19.93 -1.41
CA ILE A 31 30.46 -20.38 -0.61
C ILE A 31 31.71 -20.48 -1.50
N ASN A 32 31.82 -19.63 -2.53
CA ASN A 32 33.02 -19.58 -3.37
C ASN A 32 34.22 -19.05 -2.57
N THR A 33 34.94 -19.98 -1.95
CA THR A 33 36.27 -19.80 -1.35
C THR A 33 37.37 -19.62 -2.41
N LYS A 34 37.01 -19.67 -3.70
CA LYS A 34 37.95 -19.56 -4.82
C LYS A 34 38.51 -18.15 -5.01
N ASP A 35 37.76 -17.12 -4.65
CA ASP A 35 38.23 -15.72 -4.69
C ASP A 35 39.19 -15.34 -3.54
N ILE A 36 39.40 -16.24 -2.57
CA ILE A 36 40.31 -16.03 -1.42
C ILE A 36 41.70 -16.64 -1.68
N LEU A 37 41.86 -17.49 -2.69
CA LEU A 37 43.10 -18.24 -2.95
C LEU A 37 43.99 -17.66 -4.06
N ALA A 38 43.55 -16.62 -4.78
CA ALA A 38 44.36 -15.91 -5.77
C ALA A 38 44.95 -14.62 -5.18
N GLY A 39 46.10 -14.73 -4.52
CA GLY A 39 46.82 -13.57 -3.99
C GLY A 39 48.22 -13.96 -3.56
N ASN A 40 49.08 -14.29 -4.52
CA ASN A 40 50.49 -14.58 -4.28
C ASN A 40 51.33 -13.31 -4.56
N ALA A 41 52.14 -12.93 -3.56
CA ALA A 41 53.49 -12.34 -3.62
C ALA A 41 53.78 -11.07 -4.46
N GLY A 42 54.21 -10.00 -3.75
CA GLY A 42 55.29 -9.02 -4.04
C GLY A 42 55.25 -8.23 -5.37
N GLU A 43 55.56 -6.94 -5.46
CA GLU A 43 56.38 -5.98 -4.71
C GLU A 43 55.91 -4.55 -5.04
N GLY A 44 56.27 -3.55 -4.22
CA GLY A 44 56.26 -2.14 -4.67
C GLY A 44 55.80 -1.08 -3.67
N GLU A 45 56.73 -0.64 -2.83
CA GLU A 45 57.00 0.77 -2.50
C GLU A 45 56.09 1.61 -1.57
N LYS A 46 56.71 1.94 -0.41
CA LYS A 46 56.62 3.12 0.50
C LYS A 46 55.43 4.09 0.40
N THR A 47 54.80 4.37 1.56
CA THR A 47 55.00 5.61 2.39
C THR A 47 54.01 5.68 3.57
N GLY A 48 54.41 6.29 4.70
CA GLY A 48 53.45 7.06 5.54
C GLY A 48 52.97 6.51 6.90
N LYS A 49 53.87 6.42 7.88
CA LYS A 49 53.78 6.88 9.29
C LYS A 49 52.39 7.04 10.01
N LYS A 50 52.34 6.41 11.20
CA LYS A 50 51.66 6.78 12.47
C LYS A 50 50.12 6.73 12.58
N GLY A 51 49.66 5.66 13.25
CA GLY A 51 49.06 5.75 14.59
C GLY A 51 47.58 6.08 14.70
N SER A 52 46.76 5.09 15.06
CA SER A 52 45.96 5.16 16.29
C SER A 52 45.28 3.81 16.59
N LYS A 53 45.57 3.27 17.77
CA LYS A 53 44.74 2.26 18.42
C LYS A 53 43.35 2.85 18.59
N ASN A 54 42.32 2.21 18.04
CA ASN A 54 41.01 2.27 18.68
C ASN A 54 40.32 0.91 18.63
N LYS A 55 40.31 0.27 19.80
CA LYS A 55 39.60 -0.96 20.11
C LYS A 55 38.14 -0.54 20.33
N LYS A 56 37.34 -0.54 19.26
CA LYS A 56 35.88 -0.37 19.39
C LYS A 56 35.26 -1.75 19.60
N SER A 57 34.83 -1.97 20.83
CA SER A 57 33.80 -2.96 21.17
C SER A 57 32.57 -2.72 20.31
N ASP A 58 32.22 -3.69 19.46
CA ASP A 58 30.92 -3.75 18.79
C ASP A 58 29.84 -4.02 19.83
N GLU A 59 29.23 -2.96 20.36
CA GLU A 59 27.89 -3.04 20.92
C GLU A 59 26.88 -3.29 19.78
N PRO A 60 25.87 -4.15 19.98
CA PRO A 60 24.85 -4.38 18.97
C PRO A 60 24.06 -3.08 18.77
N LYS A 61 24.20 -2.45 17.60
CA LYS A 61 23.30 -1.39 17.16
C LYS A 61 21.86 -1.90 17.32
N LYS A 62 21.07 -1.22 18.17
CA LYS A 62 19.61 -1.35 18.17
C LYS A 62 19.14 -1.20 16.72
N GLU A 63 18.63 -2.27 16.13
CA GLU A 63 17.97 -2.22 14.83
C GLU A 63 16.83 -1.21 14.94
N GLU A 64 16.93 -0.07 14.25
CA GLU A 64 15.83 0.88 14.14
C GLU A 64 14.64 0.18 13.49
N GLU A 65 13.59 -0.07 14.27
CA GLU A 65 12.36 -0.69 13.81
C GLU A 65 11.72 0.19 12.74
N LEU A 66 11.46 -0.39 11.56
CA LEU A 66 10.93 0.34 10.41
C LEU A 66 9.47 0.71 10.68
N LYS A 67 9.22 1.97 11.06
CA LYS A 67 7.88 2.47 11.40
C LYS A 67 7.17 2.98 10.16
N PHE A 68 6.07 2.32 9.81
CA PHE A 68 5.18 2.77 8.75
C PHE A 68 4.15 3.77 9.28
N GLU A 69 4.00 4.88 8.56
CA GLU A 69 2.91 5.83 8.79
C GLU A 69 1.54 5.15 8.68
N ASN A 70 0.57 5.68 9.42
CA ASN A 70 -0.78 5.15 9.42
C ASN A 70 -1.55 5.68 8.21
N ILE A 71 -2.02 4.78 7.34
CA ILE A 71 -2.83 5.15 6.17
C ILE A 71 -4.28 5.29 6.66
N ASN A 72 -4.71 6.52 6.92
CA ASN A 72 -6.09 6.84 7.30
C ASN A 72 -6.81 7.63 6.19
N LEU A 73 -8.12 7.82 6.34
CA LEU A 73 -8.94 8.49 5.33
C LEU A 73 -8.48 9.93 5.06
N GLU A 74 -8.03 10.67 6.08
CA GLU A 74 -7.54 12.03 5.94
C GLU A 74 -6.24 12.10 5.11
N TYR A 75 -5.32 11.16 5.34
CA TYR A 75 -4.11 11.01 4.53
C TYR A 75 -4.47 10.78 3.05
N LEU A 76 -5.43 9.88 2.78
CA LEU A 76 -5.88 9.60 1.41
C LEU A 76 -6.58 10.79 0.76
N ARG A 77 -7.39 11.55 1.51
CA ARG A 77 -8.04 12.77 1.01
C ARG A 77 -7.05 13.86 0.63
N ASN A 78 -5.91 13.90 1.31
CA ASN A 78 -4.86 14.87 1.04
C ASN A 78 -3.99 14.49 -0.17
N ASP A 79 -4.12 13.28 -0.71
CA ASP A 79 -3.42 12.88 -1.92
C ASP A 79 -3.71 13.82 -3.10
N LYS A 80 -2.64 14.23 -3.81
CA LYS A 80 -2.76 15.20 -4.91
C LYS A 80 -3.58 14.66 -6.08
N GLY A 81 -3.48 13.36 -6.35
CA GLY A 81 -4.27 12.69 -7.39
C GLY A 81 -5.74 12.69 -7.03
N PHE A 82 -6.06 12.34 -5.78
CA PHE A 82 -7.44 12.36 -5.27
C PHE A 82 -8.03 13.77 -5.27
N GLN A 83 -7.30 14.78 -4.78
CA GLN A 83 -7.75 16.18 -4.81
C GLN A 83 -8.03 16.67 -6.24
N LYS A 84 -7.20 16.28 -7.21
CA LYS A 84 -7.40 16.64 -8.62
C LYS A 84 -8.68 16.00 -9.17
N ALA A 85 -8.94 14.73 -8.85
CA ALA A 85 -10.18 14.05 -9.22
C ALA A 85 -11.41 14.75 -8.62
N ARG A 86 -11.37 15.09 -7.32
CA ARG A 86 -12.45 15.83 -6.65
C ARG A 86 -12.73 17.19 -7.31
N ARG A 87 -11.70 17.97 -7.63
CA ARG A 87 -11.86 19.25 -8.34
C ARG A 87 -12.48 19.09 -9.73
N LYS A 88 -12.23 17.97 -10.41
CA LYS A 88 -12.87 17.65 -11.69
C LYS A 88 -14.37 17.39 -11.49
N GLN A 89 -14.72 16.58 -10.50
CA GLN A 89 -16.11 16.27 -10.15
C GLN A 89 -16.90 17.53 -9.74
N GLU A 90 -16.28 18.45 -9.00
CA GLU A 90 -16.87 19.76 -8.66
C GLU A 90 -17.17 20.61 -9.92
N LYS A 91 -16.27 20.61 -10.90
CA LYS A 91 -16.48 21.30 -12.19
C LYS A 91 -17.60 20.68 -13.04
N GLU A 92 -17.73 19.35 -13.02
CA GLU A 92 -18.81 18.64 -13.70
C GLU A 92 -20.18 19.01 -13.10
N LEU A 93 -20.28 19.03 -11.76
CA LEU A 93 -21.49 19.48 -11.06
C LEU A 93 -21.84 20.94 -11.39
N GLU A 94 -20.84 21.82 -11.43
CA GLU A 94 -21.06 23.23 -11.78
C GLU A 94 -21.55 23.39 -13.22
N THR A 95 -21.00 22.60 -14.14
CA THR A 95 -21.43 22.60 -15.55
C THR A 95 -22.87 22.13 -15.69
N LEU A 96 -23.25 21.07 -14.96
CA LEU A 96 -24.63 20.59 -14.91
C LEU A 96 -25.58 21.66 -14.36
N ARG A 97 -25.24 22.29 -13.23
CA ARG A 97 -26.04 23.37 -12.63
C ARG A 97 -26.26 24.52 -13.61
N LYS A 98 -25.22 24.97 -14.30
CA LYS A 98 -25.33 26.04 -15.32
C LYS A 98 -26.24 25.65 -16.47
N ARG A 99 -26.16 24.41 -16.95
CA ARG A 99 -27.06 23.89 -18.01
C ARG A 99 -28.52 23.92 -17.55
N GLN A 100 -28.78 23.40 -16.36
CA GLN A 100 -30.12 23.33 -15.79
C GLN A 100 -30.70 24.72 -15.52
N ALA A 101 -29.91 25.67 -15.03
CA ALA A 101 -30.34 27.05 -14.81
C ALA A 101 -30.75 27.76 -16.11
N LYS A 102 -29.99 27.56 -17.21
CA LYS A 102 -30.34 28.11 -18.53
C LYS A 102 -31.65 27.53 -19.06
N GLU A 103 -31.86 26.23 -18.90
CA GLU A 103 -33.07 25.56 -19.33
C GLU A 103 -34.31 26.03 -18.54
N LYS A 104 -34.19 26.14 -17.20
CA LYS A 104 -35.24 26.72 -16.34
C LYS A 104 -35.63 28.12 -16.81
N SER A 105 -34.63 28.98 -17.05
CA SER A 105 -34.86 30.37 -17.51
C SER A 105 -35.54 30.42 -18.88
N ALA A 106 -35.16 29.54 -19.81
CA ALA A 106 -35.77 29.47 -21.14
C ALA A 106 -37.24 29.04 -21.08
N ILE A 107 -37.55 27.99 -20.31
CA ILE A 107 -38.93 27.51 -20.11
C ILE A 107 -39.77 28.57 -19.41
N GLN A 108 -39.27 29.18 -18.34
CA GLN A 108 -39.97 30.25 -17.63
C GLN A 108 -40.34 31.40 -18.57
N LYS A 109 -39.37 31.89 -19.36
CA LYS A 109 -39.62 32.98 -20.33
C LYS A 109 -40.69 32.60 -21.35
N HIS A 110 -40.66 31.36 -21.85
CA HIS A 110 -41.67 30.86 -22.78
C HIS A 110 -43.05 30.76 -22.13
N GLN A 111 -43.13 30.23 -20.91
CA GLN A 111 -44.37 30.08 -20.15
C GLN A 111 -45.03 31.44 -19.86
N CYS A 112 -44.28 32.42 -19.35
CA CYS A 112 -44.75 33.79 -19.12
C CYS A 112 -45.31 34.42 -20.40
N THR A 113 -44.56 34.34 -21.50
CA THR A 113 -44.99 34.92 -22.80
C THR A 113 -46.29 34.28 -23.30
N SER A 114 -46.45 32.96 -23.12
CA SER A 114 -47.64 32.22 -23.55
C SER A 114 -48.87 32.58 -22.71
N VAL A 115 -48.71 32.72 -21.38
CA VAL A 115 -49.79 33.16 -20.48
C VAL A 115 -50.19 34.60 -20.79
N GLU A 116 -49.23 35.52 -20.93
CA GLU A 116 -49.48 36.93 -21.28
C GLU A 116 -50.32 37.07 -22.55
N LYS A 117 -50.01 36.27 -23.58
CA LYS A 117 -50.79 36.23 -24.82
C LYS A 117 -52.19 35.66 -24.62
N ALA A 118 -52.33 34.61 -23.82
CA ALA A 118 -53.61 33.94 -23.58
C ALA A 118 -54.60 34.78 -22.76
N VAL A 119 -54.10 35.64 -21.87
CA VAL A 119 -54.93 36.53 -21.04
C VAL A 119 -55.11 37.94 -21.62
N LYS A 120 -54.38 38.28 -22.68
CA LYS A 120 -54.40 39.62 -23.28
C LYS A 120 -55.82 40.00 -23.73
N GLY A 121 -56.31 41.14 -23.22
CA GLY A 121 -57.61 41.68 -23.58
C GLY A 121 -58.80 40.97 -22.95
N LYS A 122 -58.57 40.01 -22.03
CA LYS A 122 -59.62 39.36 -21.24
C LYS A 122 -59.71 39.96 -19.86
N ASP A 123 -60.93 40.06 -19.34
CA ASP A 123 -61.13 40.45 -17.95
C ASP A 123 -60.90 39.26 -16.98
N LYS A 124 -60.94 39.54 -15.68
CA LYS A 124 -60.65 38.54 -14.64
C LYS A 124 -61.63 37.36 -14.66
N THR A 125 -62.89 37.61 -15.00
CA THR A 125 -63.96 36.60 -15.03
C THR A 125 -63.84 35.72 -16.27
N GLU A 126 -63.51 36.33 -17.40
CA GLU A 126 -63.24 35.65 -18.67
C GLU A 126 -62.01 34.74 -18.55
N VAL A 127 -60.91 35.22 -17.95
CA VAL A 127 -59.70 34.42 -17.73
C VAL A 127 -59.96 33.20 -16.83
N ILE A 128 -60.71 33.39 -15.74
CA ILE A 128 -61.03 32.31 -14.79
C ILE A 128 -61.95 31.25 -15.41
N ASN A 129 -62.80 31.62 -16.38
CA ASN A 129 -63.74 30.69 -17.00
C ASN A 129 -63.22 30.12 -18.33
N ASP A 130 -62.13 30.65 -18.87
CA ASP A 130 -61.53 30.17 -20.11
C ASP A 130 -60.85 28.80 -19.92
N GLY A 131 -61.49 27.76 -20.50
CA GLY A 131 -60.96 26.40 -20.51
C GLY A 131 -59.61 26.28 -21.22
N GLY A 132 -59.33 27.12 -22.21
CA GLY A 132 -58.03 27.20 -22.90
C GLY A 132 -56.92 27.73 -22.00
N VAL A 133 -57.20 28.77 -21.20
CA VAL A 133 -56.23 29.28 -20.20
C VAL A 133 -55.98 28.24 -19.11
N LYS A 134 -57.03 27.58 -18.59
CA LYS A 134 -56.88 26.49 -17.61
C LYS A 134 -56.02 25.35 -18.15
N LYS A 135 -56.29 24.92 -19.38
CA LYS A 135 -55.52 23.87 -20.04
C LYS A 135 -54.05 24.27 -20.21
N LEU A 136 -53.78 25.49 -20.65
CA LEU A 136 -52.42 26.03 -20.78
C LEU A 136 -51.67 26.01 -19.44
N VAL A 137 -52.29 26.48 -18.36
CA VAL A 137 -51.66 26.50 -17.02
C VAL A 137 -51.35 25.07 -16.56
N THR A 138 -52.27 24.12 -16.75
CA THR A 138 -52.03 22.71 -16.41
C THR A 138 -50.89 22.11 -17.23
N GLU A 139 -50.82 22.39 -18.54
CA GLU A 139 -49.74 21.91 -19.41
C GLU A 139 -48.38 22.50 -18.99
N GLN A 140 -48.34 23.79 -18.65
CA GLN A 140 -47.12 24.45 -18.16
C GLN A 140 -46.67 23.89 -16.81
N MET A 141 -47.61 23.60 -15.90
CA MET A 141 -47.32 22.96 -14.62
C MET A 141 -46.72 21.56 -14.80
N THR A 142 -47.29 20.75 -15.71
CA THR A 142 -46.75 19.43 -16.06
C THR A 142 -45.35 19.53 -16.67
N GLN A 143 -45.17 20.42 -17.66
CA GLN A 143 -43.87 20.64 -18.31
C GLN A 143 -42.79 21.05 -17.30
N TRP A 144 -43.13 21.95 -16.37
CA TRP A 144 -42.20 22.39 -15.33
C TRP A 144 -41.84 21.25 -14.38
N SER A 145 -42.84 20.50 -13.91
CA SER A 145 -42.65 19.36 -13.03
C SER A 145 -41.76 18.28 -13.66
N GLU A 146 -42.00 17.93 -14.93
CA GLU A 146 -41.19 16.96 -15.69
C GLU A 146 -39.74 17.43 -15.87
N MET A 147 -39.53 18.70 -16.18
CA MET A 147 -38.19 19.28 -16.29
C MET A 147 -37.45 19.21 -14.95
N VAL A 148 -38.07 19.65 -13.85
CA VAL A 148 -37.44 19.64 -12.52
C VAL A 148 -37.08 18.21 -12.12
N GLU A 149 -37.99 17.27 -12.33
CA GLU A 149 -37.77 15.86 -12.03
C GLU A 149 -36.63 15.26 -12.87
N ARG A 150 -36.52 15.61 -14.16
CA ARG A 150 -35.37 15.21 -14.98
C ARG A 150 -34.07 15.82 -14.48
N HIS A 151 -34.04 17.11 -14.17
CA HIS A 151 -32.84 17.80 -13.65
C HIS A 151 -32.33 17.15 -12.38
N ARG A 152 -33.26 16.78 -11.51
CA ARG A 152 -33.00 16.09 -10.25
C ARG A 152 -32.41 14.69 -10.49
N ARG A 153 -33.01 13.87 -11.35
CA ARG A 153 -32.46 12.55 -11.72
C ARG A 153 -31.06 12.66 -12.33
N GLU A 154 -30.81 13.63 -13.20
CA GLU A 154 -29.48 13.87 -13.77
C GLU A 154 -28.45 14.22 -12.70
N LYS A 155 -28.82 15.09 -11.75
CA LYS A 155 -27.95 15.48 -10.63
C LYS A 155 -27.64 14.27 -9.74
N TRP A 156 -28.65 13.47 -9.42
CA TRP A 156 -28.48 12.28 -8.60
C TRP A 156 -27.62 11.21 -9.27
N ALA A 157 -27.88 10.91 -10.53
CA ALA A 157 -27.07 9.96 -11.30
C ALA A 157 -25.59 10.39 -11.30
N LEU A 158 -25.32 11.68 -11.50
CA LEU A 158 -23.97 12.21 -11.46
C LEU A 158 -23.34 12.10 -10.06
N GLN A 159 -24.06 12.51 -9.00
CA GLN A 159 -23.53 12.43 -7.64
C GLN A 159 -23.26 10.99 -7.20
N LYS A 160 -24.16 10.05 -7.54
CA LYS A 160 -23.99 8.63 -7.27
C LYS A 160 -22.77 8.05 -7.99
N GLN A 161 -22.61 8.38 -9.28
CA GLN A 161 -21.43 8.00 -10.04
C GLN A 161 -20.15 8.56 -9.39
N GLN A 162 -20.13 9.84 -9.04
CA GLN A 162 -18.98 10.48 -8.41
C GLN A 162 -18.64 9.86 -7.06
N ALA A 163 -19.64 9.48 -6.28
CA ALA A 163 -19.46 8.82 -4.99
C ALA A 163 -18.83 7.41 -5.14
N THR A 164 -19.27 6.62 -6.12
CA THR A 164 -18.65 5.34 -6.47
C THR A 164 -17.21 5.53 -6.96
N GLU A 165 -16.97 6.49 -7.86
CA GLU A 165 -15.62 6.80 -8.33
C GLU A 165 -14.68 7.24 -7.18
N GLN A 166 -15.18 8.02 -6.22
CA GLN A 166 -14.41 8.42 -5.04
C GLN A 166 -14.09 7.21 -4.15
N GLN A 167 -15.04 6.30 -3.93
CA GLN A 167 -14.83 5.06 -3.19
C GLN A 167 -13.73 4.21 -3.82
N ASP A 168 -13.84 3.96 -5.12
CA ASP A 168 -12.86 3.16 -5.87
C ASP A 168 -11.48 3.80 -5.85
N ALA A 169 -11.40 5.13 -6.01
CA ALA A 169 -10.15 5.87 -5.96
C ALA A 169 -9.47 5.77 -4.58
N LEU A 170 -10.23 5.90 -3.48
CA LEU A 170 -9.70 5.80 -2.12
C LEU A 170 -9.20 4.39 -1.81
N LEU A 171 -9.96 3.35 -2.17
CA LEU A 171 -9.57 1.96 -1.97
C LEU A 171 -8.31 1.62 -2.76
N LYS A 172 -8.26 2.00 -4.04
CA LYS A 172 -7.09 1.78 -4.89
C LYS A 172 -5.86 2.52 -4.38
N LEU A 173 -6.03 3.76 -3.88
CA LEU A 173 -4.92 4.52 -3.30
C LEU A 173 -4.38 3.83 -2.03
N MET A 174 -5.27 3.36 -1.16
CA MET A 174 -4.88 2.59 0.03
C MET A 174 -4.11 1.33 -0.34
N GLU A 175 -4.61 0.53 -1.28
CA GLU A 175 -3.95 -0.71 -1.73
C GLU A 175 -2.56 -0.44 -2.30
N ASN A 176 -2.40 0.62 -3.11
CA ASN A 176 -1.10 1.01 -3.65
C ASN A 176 -0.10 1.40 -2.54
N LEU A 177 -0.56 2.15 -1.54
CA LEU A 177 0.28 2.56 -0.41
C LEU A 177 0.66 1.36 0.46
N GLN A 178 -0.28 0.47 0.74
CA GLN A 178 -0.04 -0.78 1.48
C GLN A 178 0.95 -1.68 0.75
N ALA A 179 0.81 -1.84 -0.57
CA ALA A 179 1.76 -2.58 -1.40
C ALA A 179 3.16 -1.94 -1.37
N ALA A 180 3.25 -0.61 -1.40
CA ALA A 180 4.52 0.09 -1.27
C ALA A 180 5.18 -0.14 0.11
N GLN A 181 4.40 -0.14 1.20
CA GLN A 181 4.88 -0.46 2.55
C GLN A 181 5.38 -1.91 2.63
N MET A 182 4.65 -2.87 2.08
CA MET A 182 5.08 -4.28 2.01
C MET A 182 6.40 -4.43 1.25
N LYS A 183 6.51 -3.79 0.08
CA LYS A 183 7.75 -3.81 -0.73
C LYS A 183 8.94 -3.20 0.01
N GLN A 184 8.71 -2.12 0.77
CA GLN A 184 9.75 -1.50 1.60
C GLN A 184 10.21 -2.43 2.74
N LEU A 185 9.27 -3.15 3.36
CA LEU A 185 9.59 -4.15 4.38
C LEU A 185 10.44 -5.30 3.80
N GLU A 186 10.05 -5.80 2.62
CA GLU A 186 10.77 -6.87 1.92
C GLU A 186 12.19 -6.45 1.52
N ALA A 187 12.35 -5.23 1.00
CA ALA A 187 13.66 -4.69 0.68
C ALA A 187 14.57 -4.57 1.91
N ARG A 188 14.01 -4.22 3.07
CA ARG A 188 14.75 -4.21 4.35
C ARG A 188 15.16 -5.63 4.74
N HIS A 189 14.24 -6.59 4.69
CA HIS A 189 14.53 -7.99 5.01
C HIS A 189 15.65 -8.58 4.14
N GLU A 190 15.67 -8.23 2.84
CA GLU A 190 16.74 -8.63 1.93
C GLU A 190 18.09 -8.02 2.31
N LYS A 191 18.10 -6.74 2.68
CA LYS A 191 19.31 -6.05 3.15
C LYS A 191 19.84 -6.69 4.44
N ASP A 192 18.98 -6.93 5.42
CA ASP A 192 19.34 -7.54 6.71
C ASP A 192 19.93 -8.96 6.49
N LEU A 193 19.38 -9.72 5.54
CA LEU A 193 19.90 -11.04 5.16
C LEU A 193 21.30 -10.96 4.56
N LYS A 194 21.55 -10.01 3.65
CA LYS A 194 22.87 -9.77 3.04
C LYS A 194 23.91 -9.35 4.09
N GLU A 195 23.52 -8.48 5.01
CA GLU A 195 24.38 -8.03 6.12
C GLU A 195 24.72 -9.19 7.07
N MET A 196 23.73 -10.02 7.43
CA MET A 196 23.95 -11.22 8.25
C MET A 196 24.91 -12.20 7.55
N ASN A 197 24.71 -12.50 6.27
CA ASN A 197 25.60 -13.39 5.52
C ASN A 197 27.04 -12.87 5.49
N THR A 198 27.19 -11.56 5.24
CA THR A 198 28.51 -10.89 5.29
C THR A 198 29.16 -11.02 6.65
N ARG A 199 28.39 -10.86 7.75
CA ARG A 199 28.87 -11.03 9.12
C ARG A 199 29.29 -12.48 9.40
N GLN A 200 28.52 -13.46 8.95
CA GLN A 200 28.85 -14.89 9.10
C GLN A 200 30.14 -15.26 8.36
N ALA A 201 30.36 -14.70 7.17
CA ALA A 201 31.61 -14.87 6.42
C ALA A 201 32.81 -14.28 7.17
N LYS A 202 32.70 -13.06 7.70
CA LYS A 202 33.75 -12.41 8.51
C LYS A 202 34.11 -13.24 9.74
N ILE A 203 33.11 -13.68 10.52
CA ILE A 203 33.31 -14.54 11.69
C ILE A 203 34.06 -15.83 11.31
N SER A 204 33.72 -16.43 10.17
CA SER A 204 34.38 -17.67 9.72
C SER A 204 35.86 -17.46 9.39
N VAL A 205 36.20 -16.33 8.78
CA VAL A 205 37.60 -15.94 8.48
C VAL A 205 38.36 -15.61 9.77
N GLU A 206 37.74 -14.86 10.68
CA GLU A 206 38.33 -14.49 11.97
C GLU A 206 38.64 -15.72 12.82
N VAL A 207 37.72 -16.68 12.90
CA VAL A 207 37.92 -17.94 13.62
C VAL A 207 39.04 -18.77 13.00
N MET A 208 39.17 -18.79 11.67
CA MET A 208 40.30 -19.46 11.02
C MET A 208 41.63 -18.80 11.41
N LYS A 209 41.70 -17.47 11.37
CA LYS A 209 42.90 -16.70 11.78
C LYS A 209 43.22 -16.91 13.27
N GLU A 210 42.21 -16.92 14.13
CA GLU A 210 42.35 -17.13 15.58
C GLU A 210 42.99 -18.50 15.87
N VAL A 211 42.48 -19.58 15.28
CA VAL A 211 43.01 -20.94 15.49
C VAL A 211 44.43 -21.08 14.93
N MET A 212 44.73 -20.47 13.78
CA MET A 212 46.07 -20.56 13.20
C MET A 212 47.13 -19.78 14.00
N ASN A 213 46.73 -18.65 14.59
CA ASN A 213 47.60 -17.80 15.40
C ASN A 213 47.66 -18.22 16.89
N ASP A 214 46.86 -19.20 17.30
CA ASP A 214 46.88 -19.73 18.66
C ASP A 214 48.21 -20.44 18.95
N LYS A 215 49.02 -19.84 19.82
CA LYS A 215 50.34 -20.36 20.23
C LYS A 215 50.24 -21.56 21.17
N THR A 216 49.08 -21.82 21.75
CA THR A 216 48.87 -22.98 22.64
C THR A 216 48.72 -24.29 21.86
N LEU A 217 48.34 -24.21 20.57
CA LEU A 217 48.22 -25.34 19.66
C LEU A 217 49.54 -25.57 18.94
N LYS A 218 50.33 -26.54 19.42
CA LYS A 218 51.71 -26.78 18.97
C LYS A 218 51.81 -27.57 17.67
N THR A 219 50.86 -28.47 17.39
CA THR A 219 50.89 -29.33 16.20
C THR A 219 49.84 -28.92 15.17
N LYS A 220 50.09 -29.24 13.90
CA LYS A 220 49.10 -29.08 12.83
C LYS A 220 47.82 -29.88 13.12
N GLY A 221 47.95 -31.08 13.67
CA GLY A 221 46.82 -31.93 14.04
C GLY A 221 45.91 -31.30 15.10
N ASP A 222 46.50 -30.63 16.10
CA ASP A 222 45.74 -29.92 17.15
C ASP A 222 44.98 -28.70 16.59
N LYS A 223 45.64 -27.92 15.72
CA LYS A 223 45.01 -26.79 15.01
C LYS A 223 43.86 -27.26 14.12
N ASP A 224 44.05 -28.33 13.35
CA ASP A 224 43.02 -28.88 12.48
C ASP A 224 41.83 -29.44 13.27
N ARG A 225 42.09 -30.12 14.40
CA ARG A 225 41.05 -30.60 15.31
C ARG A 225 40.24 -29.42 15.88
N ARG A 226 40.91 -28.39 16.39
CA ARG A 226 40.25 -27.20 16.97
C ARG A 226 39.45 -26.43 15.94
N LEU A 227 39.99 -26.30 14.72
CA LEU A 227 39.30 -25.64 13.61
C LEU A 227 38.02 -26.39 13.22
N ARG A 228 38.04 -27.73 13.16
CA ARG A 228 36.84 -28.55 12.87
C ARG A 228 35.75 -28.35 13.91
N GLU A 229 36.11 -28.37 15.19
CA GLU A 229 35.18 -28.13 16.31
C GLU A 229 34.54 -26.74 16.23
N LYS A 230 35.37 -25.69 16.05
CA LYS A 230 34.88 -24.31 15.91
C LYS A 230 33.99 -24.12 14.67
N LYS A 231 34.34 -24.73 13.53
CA LYS A 231 33.51 -24.70 12.31
C LYS A 231 32.15 -25.38 12.52
N GLN A 232 32.10 -26.50 13.24
CA GLN A 232 30.85 -27.18 13.58
C GLN A 232 29.97 -26.28 14.48
N ASN A 233 30.55 -25.66 15.51
CA ASN A 233 29.84 -24.74 16.40
C ASN A 233 29.31 -23.51 15.66
N ASN A 234 30.13 -22.91 14.79
CA ASN A 234 29.72 -21.77 13.97
C ASN A 234 28.58 -22.14 13.01
N THR A 235 28.64 -23.32 12.38
CA THR A 235 27.54 -23.80 11.52
C THR A 235 26.22 -23.84 12.29
N LYS A 236 26.22 -24.41 13.49
CA LYS A 236 25.01 -24.47 14.33
C LYS A 236 24.49 -23.08 14.66
N LYS A 237 25.37 -22.18 15.10
CA LYS A 237 25.02 -20.78 15.42
C LYS A 237 24.42 -20.06 14.20
N PHE A 238 25.01 -20.21 13.02
CA PHE A 238 24.52 -19.56 11.80
C PHE A 238 23.16 -20.09 11.35
N MET A 239 22.91 -21.38 11.54
CA MET A 239 21.60 -21.99 11.30
C MET A 239 20.53 -21.42 12.25
N ASP A 240 20.85 -21.31 13.55
CA ASP A 240 19.93 -20.76 14.55
C ASP A 240 19.64 -19.27 14.29
N GLU A 241 20.66 -18.48 13.92
CA GLU A 241 20.51 -17.08 13.52
C GLU A 241 19.58 -16.91 12.32
N ARG A 242 19.75 -17.73 11.27
CA ARG A 242 18.88 -17.72 10.08
C ARG A 242 17.45 -18.10 10.40
N LYS A 243 17.26 -19.13 11.23
CA LYS A 243 15.92 -19.54 11.69
C LYS A 243 15.24 -18.42 12.47
N HIS A 244 15.98 -17.75 13.36
CA HIS A 244 15.46 -16.62 14.11
C HIS A 244 15.08 -15.44 13.19
N ALA A 245 15.93 -15.12 12.21
CA ALA A 245 15.65 -14.09 11.22
C ALA A 245 14.39 -14.39 10.39
N GLN A 246 14.22 -15.63 9.91
CA GLN A 246 13.01 -16.05 9.17
C GLN A 246 11.74 -15.90 10.01
N ILE A 247 11.78 -16.36 11.28
CA ILE A 247 10.64 -16.22 12.20
C ILE A 247 10.31 -14.74 12.45
N LYS A 248 11.33 -13.90 12.62
CA LYS A 248 11.16 -12.46 12.82
C LYS A 248 10.52 -11.81 11.58
N GLN A 249 11.05 -12.09 10.39
CA GLN A 249 10.51 -11.57 9.14
C GLN A 249 9.05 -11.99 8.90
N ALA A 250 8.69 -13.23 9.21
CA ALA A 250 7.31 -13.70 9.14
C ALA A 250 6.40 -12.91 10.08
N LYS A 251 6.79 -12.75 11.36
CA LYS A 251 6.04 -11.96 12.35
C LYS A 251 5.88 -10.50 11.94
N ASP A 252 6.91 -9.90 11.35
CA ASP A 252 6.87 -8.51 10.91
C ASP A 252 5.91 -8.33 9.73
N LYS A 253 5.88 -9.30 8.79
CA LYS A 253 4.88 -9.33 7.70
C LYS A 253 3.45 -9.49 8.24
N ASP A 254 3.23 -10.45 9.14
CA ASP A 254 1.90 -10.71 9.71
C ASP A 254 1.35 -9.48 10.47
N LYS A 255 2.20 -8.81 11.26
CA LYS A 255 1.84 -7.57 11.96
C LYS A 255 1.46 -6.46 11.00
N LEU A 256 2.23 -6.27 9.92
CA LEU A 256 1.97 -5.24 8.94
C LEU A 256 0.67 -5.52 8.18
N GLN A 257 0.44 -6.78 7.78
CA GLN A 257 -0.81 -7.21 7.13
C GLN A 257 -2.02 -7.01 8.05
N ALA A 258 -1.92 -7.36 9.33
CA ALA A 258 -3.00 -7.12 10.29
C ALA A 258 -3.33 -5.63 10.43
N LYS A 259 -2.31 -4.77 10.41
CA LYS A 259 -2.51 -3.30 10.41
C LYS A 259 -3.19 -2.83 9.12
N HIS A 260 -2.76 -3.34 7.96
CA HIS A 260 -3.35 -3.02 6.66
C HIS A 260 -4.81 -3.43 6.56
N GLU A 261 -5.15 -4.63 7.04
CA GLU A 261 -6.52 -5.11 7.06
C GLU A 261 -7.41 -4.24 7.93
N LYS A 262 -6.94 -3.87 9.13
CA LYS A 262 -7.68 -2.96 10.02
C LYS A 262 -7.91 -1.59 9.39
N GLN A 263 -6.88 -1.01 8.76
CA GLN A 263 -7.00 0.27 8.03
C GLN A 263 -8.04 0.17 6.91
N LYS A 264 -8.04 -0.94 6.16
CA LYS A 264 -9.00 -1.17 5.07
C LYS A 264 -10.43 -1.29 5.57
N GLN A 265 -10.64 -2.02 6.66
CA GLN A 265 -11.96 -2.15 7.29
C GLN A 265 -12.47 -0.80 7.81
N GLU A 266 -11.62 -0.02 8.48
CA GLU A 266 -11.95 1.34 8.95
C GLU A 266 -12.31 2.27 7.78
N LEU A 267 -11.51 2.26 6.71
CA LEU A 267 -11.79 3.04 5.50
C LEU A 267 -13.13 2.66 4.85
N ILE A 268 -13.40 1.36 4.68
CA ILE A 268 -14.65 0.88 4.10
C ILE A 268 -15.84 1.33 4.96
N LYS A 269 -15.72 1.23 6.29
CA LYS A 269 -16.76 1.69 7.21
C LYS A 269 -17.02 3.18 7.07
N GLU A 270 -15.97 4.00 7.05
CA GLU A 270 -16.10 5.46 6.89
C GLU A 270 -16.71 5.85 5.53
N ILE A 271 -16.28 5.18 4.44
CA ILE A 271 -16.87 5.39 3.10
C ILE A 271 -18.35 5.02 3.10
N ASN A 272 -18.72 3.86 3.66
CA ASN A 272 -20.11 3.42 3.70
C ASN A 272 -20.99 4.38 4.50
N ASN A 273 -20.53 4.86 5.65
CA ASN A 273 -21.26 5.85 6.44
C ASN A 273 -21.52 7.15 5.65
N LEU A 274 -20.53 7.62 4.88
CA LEU A 274 -20.69 8.79 4.02
C LEU A 274 -21.67 8.55 2.88
N LEU A 275 -21.64 7.36 2.26
CA LEU A 275 -22.59 6.98 1.21
C LEU A 275 -24.01 6.82 1.75
N GLU A 276 -24.17 6.29 2.95
CA GLU A 276 -25.47 6.11 3.61
C GLU A 276 -26.12 7.45 3.94
N MET A 277 -25.34 8.44 4.37
CA MET A 277 -25.82 9.82 4.52
C MET A 277 -26.38 10.38 3.21
N TYR A 278 -25.69 10.19 2.07
CA TYR A 278 -26.20 10.64 0.77
C TYR A 278 -27.44 9.89 0.29
N LYS A 279 -27.57 8.59 0.61
CA LYS A 279 -28.79 7.81 0.34
C LYS A 279 -29.97 8.29 1.20
N ASN A 280 -29.73 8.68 2.45
CA ASN A 280 -30.78 9.20 3.32
C ASN A 280 -31.27 10.56 2.83
N GLU A 281 -30.36 11.45 2.40
CA GLU A 281 -30.74 12.71 1.73
C GLU A 281 -31.55 12.47 0.44
N GLU A 282 -31.26 11.40 -0.30
CA GLU A 282 -32.03 10.97 -1.48
C GLU A 282 -33.45 10.52 -1.11
N ILE A 283 -33.61 9.69 -0.09
CA ILE A 283 -34.91 9.18 0.39
C ILE A 283 -35.78 10.31 0.94
N GLU A 284 -35.23 11.19 1.78
CA GLU A 284 -35.96 12.34 2.32
C GLU A 284 -36.53 13.21 1.21
N TYR A 285 -35.77 13.31 0.11
CA TYR A 285 -36.19 14.07 -1.04
C TYR A 285 -37.24 13.35 -1.90
N GLU A 286 -37.15 12.04 -2.13
CA GLU A 286 -38.19 11.28 -2.85
C GLU A 286 -39.56 11.36 -2.18
N LEU A 287 -39.56 11.53 -0.86
CA LEU A 287 -40.74 11.74 -0.01
C LEU A 287 -41.27 13.19 -0.08
N SER A 288 -40.54 14.12 -0.70
CA SER A 288 -40.95 15.51 -0.86
C SER A 288 -42.01 15.68 -1.95
N ASN A 289 -42.77 16.78 -1.87
CA ASN A 289 -43.90 17.03 -2.76
C ASN A 289 -43.42 17.21 -4.22
N LYS A 290 -44.00 16.43 -5.15
CA LYS A 290 -43.51 16.33 -6.54
C LYS A 290 -44.13 17.35 -7.49
N THR A 291 -45.20 18.00 -7.07
CA THR A 291 -45.85 19.08 -7.83
C THR A 291 -45.15 20.40 -7.54
N GLU A 292 -44.33 20.82 -8.49
CA GLU A 292 -43.66 22.12 -8.46
C GLU A 292 -44.20 22.98 -9.60
N PHE A 293 -44.52 24.24 -9.29
CA PHE A 293 -44.85 25.24 -10.29
C PHE A 293 -44.05 26.50 -10.00
N PHE A 294 -43.69 27.21 -11.07
CA PHE A 294 -43.07 28.51 -10.96
C PHE A 294 -44.17 29.55 -10.73
N VAL A 295 -44.04 30.37 -9.68
CA VAL A 295 -44.91 31.52 -9.37
C VAL A 295 -44.30 32.79 -9.94
#